data_AF-A0A3N0ZKT4-F1
#
_entry.id   AF-A0A3N0ZKT4-F1
#
_cell.length_a   1.000
_cell.length_b   1.000
_cell.length_c   1.000
_cell.angle_alpha   90.00
_cell.angle_beta   90.00
_cell.angle_gamma   90.00
#
_symmetry.space_group_name_H-M   'P 1'
#
loop_
_entity.id
_entity.type
_entity.pdbx_description
1 polymer ?
#
loop_
_entity_poly.entity_id
_entity_poly.type
_entity_poly.pdbx_seq_one_letter_code
_entity_poly.pdbx_strand_id
1 'polypeptide(L)'
;MRVKEEKLIEHVSIKDLPDGFQYVGEICGMDLAKQLMVLLGGMNIYIPKVTSEKIITPYIRKRFSALSESGLSKIKISQILVNETGLAYSTVKKLIKNCCKN
;
A
#
# COMPACT_ATOMS: atom_id res chain seq x y z
N MET A 1 -1.82 -3.00 -31.70
CA MET A 1 -2.47 -4.33 -31.69
C MET A 1 -2.95 -4.72 -30.27
N ARG A 2 -3.53 -3.78 -29.47
CA ARG A 2 -3.89 -4.03 -28.05
C ARG A 2 -5.33 -4.54 -27.82
N VAL A 3 -6.25 -4.21 -28.72
CA VAL A 3 -7.71 -4.49 -28.57
C VAL A 3 -8.04 -6.00 -28.59
N LYS A 4 -7.18 -6.85 -29.19
CA LYS A 4 -7.40 -8.30 -29.24
C LYS A 4 -7.05 -9.01 -27.91
N GLU A 5 -6.10 -8.47 -27.15
CA GLU A 5 -5.59 -9.09 -25.92
C GLU A 5 -6.52 -8.79 -24.73
N GLU A 6 -7.08 -7.57 -24.66
CA GLU A 6 -8.03 -7.17 -23.61
C GLU A 6 -9.30 -8.03 -23.61
N LYS A 7 -9.82 -8.41 -24.79
CA LYS A 7 -11.03 -9.25 -24.88
C LYS A 7 -10.80 -10.70 -24.45
N LEU A 8 -9.57 -11.20 -24.64
CA LEU A 8 -9.20 -12.56 -24.24
C LEU A 8 -9.03 -12.66 -22.72
N ILE A 9 -8.53 -11.58 -22.09
CA ILE A 9 -8.32 -11.54 -20.64
C ILE A 9 -9.63 -11.57 -19.85
N GLU A 10 -10.76 -11.20 -20.46
CA GLU A 10 -12.05 -11.26 -19.80
C GLU A 10 -12.48 -12.69 -19.49
N HIS A 11 -12.03 -13.67 -20.28
CA HIS A 11 -12.49 -15.05 -20.22
C HIS A 11 -11.53 -16.00 -19.47
N VAL A 12 -10.38 -15.50 -19.02
CA VAL A 12 -9.44 -16.30 -18.22
C VAL A 12 -9.88 -16.41 -16.76
N SER A 13 -9.65 -17.61 -16.21
CA SER A 13 -9.83 -17.94 -14.80
C SER A 13 -8.53 -17.79 -14.02
N ILE A 14 -8.59 -17.89 -12.70
CA ILE A 14 -7.41 -17.82 -11.81
C ILE A 14 -6.34 -18.83 -12.26
N LYS A 15 -6.72 -20.05 -12.63
CA LYS A 15 -5.79 -21.14 -12.98
C LYS A 15 -5.01 -20.87 -14.26
N ASP A 16 -5.51 -19.98 -15.10
CA ASP A 16 -4.87 -19.61 -16.36
C ASP A 16 -3.86 -18.47 -16.18
N LEU A 17 -3.82 -17.83 -15.01
CA LEU A 17 -2.88 -16.76 -14.70
C LEU A 17 -1.50 -17.33 -14.35
N PRO A 18 -0.41 -16.59 -14.57
CA PRO A 18 0.89 -16.93 -14.02
C PRO A 18 0.86 -16.95 -12.49
N ASP A 19 1.64 -17.84 -11.84
CA ASP A 19 1.61 -18.09 -10.39
C ASP A 19 1.54 -16.83 -9.52
N GLY A 20 2.37 -15.82 -9.81
CA GLY A 20 2.37 -14.55 -9.06
C GLY A 20 1.05 -13.77 -9.16
N PHE A 21 0.37 -13.84 -10.31
CA PHE A 21 -0.93 -13.22 -10.55
C PHE A 21 -2.09 -14.09 -10.05
N GLN A 22 -1.92 -15.41 -9.90
CA GLN A 22 -2.91 -16.27 -9.25
C GLN A 22 -3.14 -15.79 -7.81
N TYR A 23 -2.07 -15.54 -7.05
CA TYR A 23 -2.17 -15.00 -5.69
C TYR A 23 -2.91 -13.66 -5.63
N VAL A 24 -2.67 -12.78 -6.62
CA VAL A 24 -3.38 -11.50 -6.71
C VAL A 24 -4.87 -11.72 -7.00
N GLY A 25 -5.19 -12.63 -7.94
CA GLY A 25 -6.56 -13.00 -8.26
C GLY A 25 -7.31 -13.60 -7.08
N GLU A 26 -6.66 -14.46 -6.30
CA GLU A 26 -7.23 -15.09 -5.10
C GLU A 26 -7.45 -14.12 -3.94
N ILE A 27 -6.48 -13.25 -3.65
CA ILE A 27 -6.51 -12.36 -2.47
C ILE A 27 -7.25 -11.05 -2.77
N CYS A 28 -6.99 -10.46 -3.94
CA CYS A 28 -7.46 -9.12 -4.29
C CYS A 28 -8.57 -9.12 -5.34
N GLY A 29 -8.88 -10.28 -5.93
CA GLY A 29 -9.91 -10.45 -6.96
C GLY A 29 -9.38 -10.42 -8.39
N MET A 30 -10.10 -11.11 -9.27
CA MET A 30 -9.73 -11.27 -10.68
C MET A 30 -9.67 -9.97 -11.46
N ASP A 31 -10.53 -9.00 -11.16
CA ASP A 31 -10.56 -7.73 -11.88
C ASP A 31 -9.24 -6.96 -11.72
N LEU A 32 -8.69 -6.95 -10.50
CA LEU A 32 -7.40 -6.30 -10.23
C LEU A 32 -6.26 -7.07 -10.92
N ALA A 33 -6.27 -8.40 -10.87
CA ALA A 33 -5.27 -9.22 -11.55
C ALA A 33 -5.24 -8.95 -13.06
N LYS A 34 -6.43 -8.89 -13.70
CA LYS A 34 -6.58 -8.56 -15.12
C LYS A 34 -6.07 -7.15 -15.44
N GLN A 35 -6.46 -6.15 -14.65
CA GLN A 35 -5.97 -4.78 -14.83
C GLN A 35 -4.45 -4.69 -14.75
N LEU A 36 -3.82 -5.36 -13.78
CA LEU A 36 -2.37 -5.37 -13.63
C LEU A 36 -1.69 -6.06 -14.82
N MET A 37 -2.24 -7.16 -15.34
CA MET A 37 -1.68 -7.82 -16.52
C MET A 37 -1.77 -6.95 -17.77
N VAL A 38 -2.86 -6.20 -17.97
CA VAL A 38 -3.00 -5.28 -19.09
C VAL A 38 -2.04 -4.09 -18.96
N LEU A 39 -1.93 -3.51 -17.77
CA LEU A 39 -1.14 -2.31 -17.54
C LEU A 39 0.36 -2.56 -17.44
N LEU A 40 0.75 -3.71 -16.88
CA LEU A 40 2.12 -4.02 -16.48
C LEU A 40 2.66 -5.29 -17.15
N GLY A 41 1.90 -5.88 -18.07
CA GLY A 41 2.31 -7.04 -18.86
C GLY A 41 3.63 -6.79 -19.59
N GLY A 42 4.55 -7.75 -19.50
CA GLY A 42 5.90 -7.66 -20.07
C GLY A 42 6.92 -6.93 -19.19
N MET A 43 6.52 -6.39 -18.03
CA MET A 43 7.44 -5.79 -17.06
C MET A 43 7.78 -6.78 -15.94
N ASN A 44 9.07 -6.80 -15.55
CA ASN A 44 9.48 -7.46 -14.31
C ASN A 44 9.34 -6.49 -13.15
N ILE A 45 8.26 -6.63 -12.39
CA ILE A 45 8.00 -5.79 -11.23
C ILE A 45 8.67 -6.41 -10.00
N TYR A 46 9.68 -5.71 -9.49
CA TYR A 46 10.18 -5.98 -8.16
C TYR A 46 9.19 -5.43 -7.13
N ILE A 47 8.54 -6.32 -6.38
CA ILE A 47 7.79 -5.95 -5.18
C ILE A 47 8.78 -6.01 -4.01
N PRO A 48 9.18 -4.86 -3.43
CA PRO A 48 10.05 -4.87 -2.29
C PRO A 48 9.38 -5.63 -1.15
N LYS A 49 10.14 -6.43 -0.40
CA LYS A 49 9.66 -6.93 0.91
C LYS A 49 9.33 -5.71 1.76
N VAL A 50 8.05 -5.38 1.84
CA VAL A 50 7.55 -4.28 2.65
C VAL A 50 7.54 -4.77 4.09
N THR A 51 8.52 -4.32 4.87
CA THR A 51 8.30 -4.26 6.31
C THR A 51 7.18 -3.25 6.53
N SER A 52 6.29 -3.53 7.48
CA SER A 52 5.21 -2.62 7.88
C SER A 52 5.75 -1.20 8.11
N GLU A 53 6.96 -1.08 8.66
CA GLU A 53 7.68 0.18 8.83
C GLU A 53 7.88 1.00 7.55
N LYS A 54 8.16 0.39 6.40
CA LYS A 54 8.38 1.13 5.13
C LYS A 54 7.10 1.75 4.56
N ILE A 55 5.94 1.17 4.88
CA ILE A 55 4.63 1.71 4.48
C ILE A 55 4.14 2.73 5.52
N ILE A 56 4.27 2.38 6.79
CA ILE A 56 3.71 3.14 7.91
C ILE A 56 4.50 4.43 8.16
N THR A 57 5.83 4.40 8.04
CA THR A 57 6.66 5.57 8.38
C THR A 57 6.35 6.78 7.50
N PRO A 58 6.29 6.67 6.15
CA PRO A 58 5.90 7.79 5.30
C PRO A 58 4.48 8.30 5.59
N TYR A 59 3.53 7.38 5.84
CA TYR A 59 2.16 7.74 6.20
C TYR A 59 2.11 8.56 7.49
N ILE A 60 2.71 8.05 8.58
CA ILE A 60 2.76 8.73 9.88
C ILE A 60 3.45 10.09 9.74
N ARG A 61 4.55 10.18 8.98
CA ARG A 61 5.26 11.45 8.78
C ARG A 61 4.38 12.50 8.11
N LYS A 62 3.76 12.16 6.98
CA LYS A 62 2.89 13.08 6.23
C LYS A 62 1.69 13.51 7.08
N ARG A 63 1.08 12.55 7.77
CA ARG A 63 -0.11 12.79 8.59
C ARG A 63 0.21 13.62 9.83
N PHE A 64 1.35 13.37 10.48
CA PHE A 64 1.84 14.17 11.60
C PHE A 64 2.10 15.62 11.21
N SER A 65 2.75 15.88 10.08
CA SER A 65 2.98 17.24 9.57
C SER A 65 1.67 17.99 9.36
N ALA A 66 0.71 17.40 8.63
CA ALA A 66 -0.59 18.03 8.36
C ALA A 66 -1.37 18.35 9.64
N LEU A 67 -1.40 17.43 10.61
CA LEU A 67 -2.08 17.65 11.88
C LEU A 67 -1.36 18.68 12.78
N SER A 68 -0.03 18.78 12.67
CA SER A 68 0.76 19.78 13.39
C SER A 68 0.51 21.19 12.84
N GLU A 69 0.37 21.33 11.51
CA GLU A 69 0.00 22.59 10.86
C GLU A 69 -1.40 23.07 11.28
N SER A 70 -2.30 22.13 11.62
CA SER A 70 -3.62 22.45 12.17
C SER A 70 -3.59 22.90 13.65
N GLY A 71 -2.41 23.06 14.25
CA GLY A 71 -2.25 23.55 15.62
C GLY A 71 -2.56 22.52 16.72
N LEU A 72 -2.68 21.23 16.38
CA LEU A 72 -2.92 20.18 17.37
C LEU A 72 -1.66 19.89 18.20
N SER A 73 -1.86 19.58 19.48
CA SER A 73 -0.76 19.17 20.36
C SER A 73 -0.22 17.79 19.97
N LYS A 74 1.10 17.57 20.15
CA LYS A 74 1.75 16.29 19.82
C LYS A 74 1.08 15.08 20.47
N ILE A 75 0.52 15.24 21.67
CA ILE A 75 -0.20 14.17 22.39
C ILE A 75 -1.48 13.80 21.66
N LYS A 76 -2.30 14.79 21.27
CA LYS A 76 -3.54 14.55 20.51
C LYS A 76 -3.25 13.92 19.15
N ILE A 77 -2.23 14.40 18.45
CA ILE A 77 -1.80 13.83 17.16
C ILE A 77 -1.39 12.37 17.31
N SER A 78 -0.62 12.05 18.34
CA SER A 78 -0.19 10.67 18.61
C SER A 78 -1.38 9.75 18.88
N GLN A 79 -2.41 10.22 19.59
CA GLN A 79 -3.62 9.44 19.85
C GLN A 79 -4.44 9.20 18.56
N ILE A 80 -4.56 10.22 17.70
CA ILE A 80 -5.23 10.09 16.40
C ILE A 80 -4.53 9.03 15.55
N LEU A 81 -3.20 9.10 15.46
CA LEU A 81 -2.40 8.16 14.67
C LEU A 81 -2.48 6.72 15.20
N VAL A 82 -2.53 6.53 16.52
CA VAL A 82 -2.79 5.22 17.13
C VAL A 82 -4.14 4.67 16.70
N ASN A 83 -5.19 5.50 16.74
CA ASN A 83 -6.53 5.07 16.35
C ASN A 83 -6.64 4.79 14.83
N GLU A 84 -5.99 5.59 13.98
CA GLU A 84 -5.99 5.42 12.52
C GLU A 84 -5.19 4.18 12.09
N THR A 85 -4.06 3.89 12.75
CA THR A 85 -3.14 2.83 12.32
C THR A 85 -3.26 1.53 13.11
N GLY A 86 -3.93 1.56 14.27
CA GLY A 86 -4.01 0.42 15.20
C GLY A 86 -2.68 0.09 15.90
N LEU A 87 -1.65 0.94 15.76
CA LEU A 87 -0.33 0.68 16.33
C LEU A 87 -0.26 1.03 17.81
N ALA A 88 0.62 0.36 18.54
CA ALA A 88 0.94 0.73 19.91
C ALA A 88 1.48 2.18 19.98
N TYR A 89 1.05 2.92 21.01
CA TYR A 89 1.46 4.30 21.23
C TYR A 89 2.98 4.48 21.29
N SER A 90 3.70 3.52 21.89
CA SER A 90 5.16 3.51 21.97
C SER A 90 5.81 3.49 20.58
N THR A 91 5.25 2.72 19.65
CA THR A 91 5.71 2.63 18.25
C THR A 91 5.46 3.95 17.52
N VAL A 92 4.25 4.51 17.61
CA VAL A 92 3.91 5.80 17.00
C VAL A 92 4.84 6.91 17.52
N LYS A 93 5.09 6.95 18.83
CA LYS A 93 6.01 7.93 19.45
C LYS A 93 7.44 7.81 18.93
N LYS A 94 7.95 6.58 18.73
CA LYS A 94 9.29 6.34 18.13
C LYS A 94 9.34 6.85 16.69
N LEU A 95 8.31 6.55 15.90
CA LEU A 95 8.23 6.96 14.48
C LEU A 95 8.15 8.49 14.34
N ILE A 96 7.34 9.16 15.15
CA ILE A 96 7.28 10.63 15.18
C ILE A 96 8.63 11.23 15.60
N LYS A 97 9.31 10.68 16.62
CA LYS A 97 10.62 11.18 17.07
C LYS A 97 11.66 11.14 15.95
N ASN A 98 11.63 10.08 15.13
CA ASN A 98 12.53 9.95 13.98
C ASN A 98 12.17 10.93 12.85
N CYS A 99 10.91 11.39 12.76
CA CYS A 99 10.49 12.40 11.78
C CYS A 99 11.03 13.81 12.10
N CYS A 100 11.31 14.13 13.37
CA CYS A 100 11.81 15.45 13.81
C CYS A 100 13.35 15.58 13.80
N LYS A 101 14.09 14.61 13.25
CA LYS A 101 15.56 14.58 13.27
C LYS A 101 16.25 15.07 11.98
N ASN A 102 15.49 15.60 11.01
CA ASN A 102 16.02 16.17 9.77
C ASN A 102 15.84 17.68 9.75
#